data_AF-A0A1F4HED7-F1
#
_entry.id   AF-A0A1F4HED7-F1
#
_cell.length_a   1.000
_cell.length_b   1.000
_cell.length_c   1.000
_cell.angle_alpha   90.00
_cell.angle_beta   90.00
_cell.angle_gamma   90.00
#
_symmetry.space_group_name_H-M   'P 1'
#
loop_
_entity.id
_entity.type
_entity.pdbx_description
1 polymer ?
#
loop_
_entity_poly.entity_id
_entity_poly.type
_entity_poly.pdbx_seq_one_letter_code
_entity_poly.pdbx_strand_id
1 'polypeptide(L)' 'MTEFMSMGGYGGYVWGSYGVTLALLALEVVFLIRRKRKLETKT' A
#
# COMPACT_ATOMS: atom_id res chain seq x y z
N MET A 1 21.54 13.37 3.13
CA MET A 1 20.76 12.32 2.43
C MET A 1 20.62 11.04 3.27
N THR A 2 21.65 10.60 3.99
CA THR A 2 21.63 9.40 4.86
C THR A 2 21.02 9.65 6.26
N GLU A 3 20.83 10.91 6.65
CA GLU A 3 20.30 11.33 7.96
C GLU A 3 18.80 11.05 8.13
N PHE A 4 18.04 11.03 7.04
CA PHE A 4 16.61 10.67 7.04
C PHE A 4 16.38 9.16 7.21
N MET A 5 17.32 8.34 6.72
CA MET A 5 17.33 6.88 6.97
C MET A 5 17.99 6.53 8.31
N SER A 6 18.82 7.41 8.86
CA SER A 6 19.57 7.20 10.11
C SER A 6 19.09 8.09 11.25
N MET A 7 17.80 8.48 11.28
CA MET A 7 17.16 9.10 12.44
C MET A 7 17.02 8.08 13.59
N GLY A 8 18.15 7.67 14.19
CA GLY A 8 18.29 7.13 15.55
C GLY A 8 17.24 6.14 16.09
N GLY A 9 16.54 5.36 15.27
CA GLY A 9 15.51 4.40 15.69
C GLY A 9 14.06 4.65 15.22
N TYR A 10 13.73 5.81 14.61
CA TYR A 10 12.35 6.14 14.21
C TYR A 10 12.02 5.93 12.72
N GLY A 11 13.02 5.80 11.86
CA GLY A 11 12.82 5.62 10.41
C GLY A 11 11.99 4.36 10.05
N GLY A 12 12.10 3.31 10.86
CA GLY A 12 11.32 2.08 10.70
C GLY A 12 9.81 2.26 10.90
N TYR A 13 9.39 3.14 11.82
CA TYR A 13 7.97 3.45 12.04
C TYR A 13 7.38 4.23 10.88
N VAL A 14 8.09 5.25 10.40
CA VAL A 14 7.63 6.10 9.30
C VAL A 14 7.48 5.25 8.04
N TRP A 15 8.54 4.56 7.63
CA TRP A 15 8.51 3.68 6.46
C TRP A 15 7.53 2.51 6.62
N GLY A 16 7.37 1.97 7.84
CA GLY A 16 6.37 0.97 8.16
C GLY A 16 4.95 1.48 7.94
N SER A 17 4.60 2.65 8.47
CA SER A 17 3.28 3.27 8.28
C SER A 17 3.00 3.62 6.82
N TYR A 18 3.99 4.14 6.08
CA TYR A 18 3.86 4.36 4.64
C TYR A 18 3.67 3.04 3.87
N GLY A 19 4.41 1.99 4.23
CA GLY A 19 4.28 0.66 3.63
C GLY A 19 2.90 0.03 3.89
N VAL A 20 2.38 0.12 5.11
CA VAL A 20 1.03 -0.35 5.46
C VAL A 20 -0.04 0.42 4.69
N THR A 21 0.09 1.74 4.61
CA THR A 21 -0.86 2.58 3.86
C THR A 21 -0.86 2.21 2.37
N LEU A 22 0.33 2.06 1.76
CA LEU A 22 0.46 1.60 0.38
C LEU A 22 -0.11 0.19 0.17
N ALA A 23 0.10 -0.72 1.12
CA ALA A 23 -0.43 -2.08 1.04
C ALA A 23 -1.97 -2.10 1.07
N LEU A 24 -2.59 -1.28 1.92
CA LEU A 24 -4.05 -1.15 1.98
C LEU A 24 -4.62 -0.55 0.68
N LEU A 25 -4.00 0.50 0.15
CA LEU A 25 -4.39 1.09 -1.13
C LEU A 25 -4.25 0.08 -2.29
N ALA A 26 -3.15 -0.67 -2.34
CA ALA A 26 -2.94 -1.70 -3.35
C ALA A 26 -3.99 -2.81 -3.25
N LEU A 27 -4.33 -3.25 -2.03
CA LEU A 27 -5.39 -4.22 -1.79
C LEU A 27 -6.75 -3.72 -2.30
N GLU A 28 -7.12 -2.48 -1.97
CA GLU A 28 -8.36 -1.86 -2.43
C GLU A 28 -8.43 -1.84 -3.97
N VAL A 29 -7.35 -1.41 -4.64
CA VAL A 29 -7.26 -1.40 -6.11
C VAL A 29 -7.41 -2.82 -6.68
N VAL A 30 -6.74 -3.81 -6.08
CA VAL A 30 -6.86 -5.21 -6.51
C VAL A 30 -8.30 -5.73 -6.34
N PHE A 31 -8.94 -5.46 -5.21
CA PHE A 31 -10.34 -5.84 -4.97
C PHE A 31 -11.29 -5.16 -5.96
N LEU A 32 -11.08 -3.87 -6.26
CA LEU A 32 -11.87 -3.12 -7.22
C LEU A 32 -11.75 -3.73 -8.63
N ILE A 33 -10.52 -4.03 -9.07
CA ILE A 33 -10.26 -4.66 -10.38
C ILE A 33 -10.92 -6.05 -10.44
N ARG A 34 -10.79 -6.87 -9.39
CA ARG A 34 -11.42 -8.19 -9.31
C ARG A 34 -12.95 -8.09 -9.35
N ARG A 35 -13.54 -7.08 -8.70
CA ARG A 35 -14.98 -6.83 -8.73
C ARG A 35 -15.47 -6.40 -10.12
N LYS A 36 -14.73 -5.52 -10.81
CA LYS A 36 -15.07 -5.12 -12.19
C LYS A 36 -15.09 -6.31 -13.13
N ARG A 37 -14.05 -7.16 -13.09
CA ARG A 37 -14.00 -8.39 -13.89
C ARG A 37 -15.17 -9.33 -13.62
N LYS A 38 -15.63 -9.42 -12.36
CA LYS A 38 -16.77 -10.28 -11.97
C LYS A 38 -18.12 -9.75 -12.50
N LEU A 39 -18.24 -8.45 -12.77
CA LEU A 39 -19.44 -7.85 -13.34
C LEU A 39 -19.46 -7.96 -14.88
N GLU A 40 -18.29 -7.90 -15.52
CA GLU A 40 -18.16 -8.05 -16.98
C GLU A 40 -18.44 -9.48 -17.47
N THR A 41 -18.22 -10.51 -16.65
CA THR A 41 -18.50 -11.92 -17.04
C THR A 41 -20.00 -12.30 -16.95
N LYS A 42 -20.89 -11.36 -16.59
CA LYS A 42 -22.32 -11.65 -16.41
C LYS A 42 -23.24 -11.06 -17.50
N THR A 43 -22.67 -10.52 -18.58
CA THR A 43 -23.38 -10.14 -19.82
C THR A 43 -22.93 -11.07 -20.94
#